data_AF-A0A2T6FR23-F1
#
_entry.id   AF-A0A2T6FR23-F1
#
_cell.length_a   1.000
_cell.length_b   1.000
_cell.length_c   1.000
_cell.angle_alpha   90.00
_cell.angle_beta   90.00
_cell.angle_gamma   90.00
#
_symmetry.space_group_name_H-M   'P 1'
#
loop_
_entity.id
_entity.type
_entity.pdbx_description
1 polymer ?
#
loop_
_entity_poly.entity_id
_entity_poly.type
_entity_poly.pdbx_seq_one_letter_code
_entity_poly.pdbx_strand_id
1 'polypeptide(L)'
;MESILATLEQITTHSVFSKLLIVASCILVFYAASKLLDKIIHDVSVRRAFGDLRVLYMTRLMNIGMVFCCIVVICLILGLGYSEISVFLSSIFAVVGIALFAQWSILSNVTASMIIFFSFPYKVNDRIKILDKDDDMRGVIVEITLFHVILRRADGNLISYPNSLILQKAVVRLDHPEIEKIAENAEENERLKVEQMSLADNPNPRKLRQQE
;
A
#
# COMPACT_ATOMS: atom_id res chain seq x y z
N MET A 1 -0.66 -38.96 55.02
CA MET A 1 -0.67 -39.35 53.59
C MET A 1 -1.88 -38.74 52.88
N GLU A 2 -3.08 -38.83 53.44
CA GLU A 2 -4.27 -38.10 52.94
C GLU A 2 -4.14 -36.57 52.96
N SER A 3 -3.52 -35.99 53.99
CA SER A 3 -3.31 -34.53 54.05
C SER A 3 -2.37 -34.01 52.95
N ILE A 4 -1.37 -34.81 52.56
CA ILE A 4 -0.41 -34.46 51.52
C ILE A 4 -1.08 -34.57 50.14
N LEU A 5 -1.87 -35.61 49.92
CA LEU A 5 -2.66 -35.77 48.69
C LEU A 5 -3.70 -34.64 48.54
N ALA A 6 -4.39 -34.26 49.62
CA ALA A 6 -5.33 -33.14 49.63
C ALA A 6 -4.64 -31.80 49.33
N THR A 7 -3.45 -31.54 49.89
CA THR A 7 -2.68 -30.34 49.55
C THR A 7 -2.16 -30.34 48.10
N LEU A 8 -1.80 -31.49 47.54
CA LEU A 8 -1.39 -31.59 46.15
C LEU A 8 -2.57 -31.40 45.19
N GLU A 9 -3.73 -31.95 45.52
CA GLU A 9 -4.98 -31.72 44.78
C GLU A 9 -5.44 -30.27 44.88
N GLN A 10 -5.26 -29.62 46.05
CA GLN A 10 -5.56 -28.21 46.26
C GLN A 10 -4.58 -27.29 45.50
N ILE A 11 -3.29 -27.59 45.45
CA ILE A 11 -2.29 -26.84 44.66
C ILE A 11 -2.50 -27.03 43.16
N THR A 12 -2.82 -28.25 42.71
CA THR A 12 -3.11 -28.54 41.30
C THR A 12 -4.42 -27.86 40.88
N THR A 13 -5.47 -27.94 41.70
CA THR A 13 -6.77 -27.30 41.48
C THR A 13 -6.68 -25.76 41.52
N HIS A 14 -5.90 -25.17 42.44
CA HIS A 14 -5.68 -23.72 42.47
C HIS A 14 -4.93 -23.21 41.24
N SER A 15 -4.00 -23.98 40.67
CA SER A 15 -3.29 -23.60 39.44
C SER A 15 -4.19 -23.63 38.20
N VAL A 16 -5.11 -24.60 38.11
CA VAL A 16 -6.03 -24.74 36.97
C VAL A 16 -7.19 -23.75 37.10
N PHE A 17 -7.75 -23.58 38.31
CA PHE A 17 -8.83 -22.64 38.56
C PHE A 17 -8.38 -21.17 38.36
N SER A 18 -7.18 -20.80 38.81
CA SER A 18 -6.62 -19.47 38.53
C SER A 18 -6.38 -19.24 37.05
N LYS A 19 -5.83 -20.23 36.31
CA LYS A 19 -5.69 -20.17 34.85
C LYS A 19 -7.04 -20.03 34.14
N LEU A 20 -8.07 -20.76 34.56
CA LEU A 20 -9.43 -20.66 34.01
C LEU A 20 -10.02 -19.27 34.24
N LEU A 21 -9.86 -18.68 35.44
CA LEU A 21 -10.31 -17.33 35.72
C LEU A 21 -9.58 -16.29 34.87
N ILE A 22 -8.26 -16.43 34.69
CA ILE A 22 -7.48 -15.53 33.82
C ILE A 22 -7.96 -15.65 32.37
N VAL A 23 -8.14 -16.86 31.84
CA VAL A 23 -8.65 -17.09 30.48
C VAL A 23 -10.06 -16.51 30.32
N ALA A 24 -10.96 -16.73 31.27
CA ALA A 24 -12.32 -16.18 31.24
C ALA A 24 -12.31 -14.64 31.25
N SER A 25 -11.46 -14.03 32.09
CA SER A 25 -11.28 -12.58 32.11
C SER A 25 -10.69 -12.04 30.80
N CYS A 26 -9.76 -12.78 30.19
CA CYS A 26 -9.12 -12.42 28.93
C CYS A 26 -10.13 -12.46 27.77
N ILE A 27 -10.97 -13.50 27.70
CA ILE A 27 -12.08 -13.61 26.74
C ILE A 27 -13.06 -12.44 26.91
N LEU A 28 -13.40 -12.08 28.14
CA LEU A 28 -14.31 -10.96 28.43
C LEU A 28 -13.71 -9.63 27.94
N VAL A 29 -12.43 -9.38 28.21
CA VAL A 29 -11.70 -8.20 27.74
C VAL A 29 -11.66 -8.16 26.21
N PHE A 30 -11.32 -9.28 25.56
CA PHE A 30 -11.31 -9.37 24.09
C PHE A 30 -12.69 -9.16 23.48
N TYR A 31 -13.75 -9.71 24.08
CA TYR A 31 -15.12 -9.50 23.62
C TYR A 31 -15.53 -8.02 23.72
N ALA A 32 -15.22 -7.37 24.84
CA ALA A 32 -15.46 -5.94 25.03
C ALA A 32 -14.66 -5.10 24.02
N ALA A 33 -13.40 -5.45 23.78
CA ALA A 33 -12.54 -4.80 22.79
C ALA A 33 -13.09 -4.96 21.36
N SER A 34 -13.55 -6.15 20.96
CA SER A 34 -14.17 -6.37 19.65
C SER A 34 -15.44 -5.54 19.48
N LYS A 35 -16.29 -5.45 20.51
CA LYS A 35 -17.48 -4.58 20.49
C LYS A 35 -17.13 -3.10 20.36
N LEU A 36 -16.05 -2.65 21.00
CA LEU A 36 -15.58 -1.28 20.87
C LEU A 36 -15.03 -1.02 19.46
N LEU A 37 -14.27 -1.96 18.89
CA LEU A 37 -13.79 -1.88 17.51
C LEU A 37 -14.94 -1.80 16.51
N ASP A 38 -15.97 -2.65 16.62
CA ASP A 38 -17.16 -2.58 15.76
C ASP A 38 -17.81 -1.20 15.81
N LYS A 39 -17.90 -0.61 17.01
CA LYS A 39 -18.47 0.73 17.21
C LYS A 39 -17.60 1.81 16.55
N ILE A 40 -16.28 1.73 16.72
CA ILE A 40 -15.32 2.66 16.09
C ILE A 40 -15.40 2.55 14.56
N ILE A 41 -15.43 1.33 14.02
CA ILE A 41 -15.50 1.09 12.58
C ILE A 41 -16.80 1.68 12.02
N HIS A 42 -17.93 1.43 12.67
CA HIS A 42 -19.22 1.99 12.24
C HIS A 42 -19.20 3.53 12.26
N ASP A 43 -18.69 4.12 13.34
CA ASP A 43 -18.62 5.57 13.49
C ASP A 43 -17.70 6.23 12.46
N VAL A 44 -16.51 5.65 12.22
CA VAL A 44 -15.59 6.11 11.17
C VAL A 44 -16.20 5.94 9.78
N SER A 45 -16.95 4.87 9.56
CA SER A 45 -17.59 4.58 8.27
C SER A 45 -18.69 5.57 7.92
N VAL A 46 -19.53 5.94 8.89
CA VAL A 46 -20.56 6.97 8.73
C VAL A 46 -19.91 8.35 8.46
N ARG A 47 -18.80 8.68 9.13
CA ARG A 47 -18.09 9.96 8.93
C ARG A 47 -17.36 10.06 7.59
N ARG A 48 -16.84 8.96 7.05
CA ARG A 48 -16.06 8.94 5.80
C ARG A 48 -16.86 8.50 4.57
N ALA A 49 -18.16 8.20 4.71
CA ALA A 49 -19.04 7.75 3.63
C ALA A 49 -18.44 6.57 2.82
N PHE A 50 -17.83 5.61 3.51
CA PHE A 50 -17.38 4.38 2.86
C PHE A 50 -18.60 3.55 2.47
N GLY A 51 -18.67 3.07 1.23
CA GLY A 51 -19.80 2.25 0.78
C GLY A 51 -20.00 1.01 1.67
N ASP A 52 -21.26 0.70 1.99
CA ASP A 52 -21.67 -0.28 3.02
C ASP A 52 -20.98 -1.65 2.89
N LEU A 53 -20.70 -2.08 1.67
CA LEU A 53 -19.98 -3.33 1.38
C LEU A 53 -18.55 -3.34 1.93
N ARG A 54 -17.77 -2.25 1.73
CA ARG A 54 -16.36 -2.19 2.18
C ARG A 54 -16.26 -2.23 3.70
N VAL A 55 -17.21 -1.58 4.38
CA VAL A 55 -17.30 -1.56 5.84
C VAL A 55 -17.55 -2.97 6.36
N LEU A 56 -18.49 -3.71 5.76
CA LEU A 56 -18.78 -5.09 6.14
C LEU A 56 -17.54 -5.99 6.03
N TYR A 57 -16.80 -5.91 4.91
CA TYR A 57 -15.57 -6.69 4.73
C TYR A 57 -14.48 -6.33 5.75
N MET A 58 -14.30 -5.03 6.03
CA MET A 58 -13.33 -4.55 7.03
C MET A 58 -13.66 -5.04 8.43
N THR A 59 -14.93 -4.91 8.86
CA THR A 59 -15.39 -5.38 10.17
C THR A 59 -15.23 -6.89 10.32
N ARG A 60 -15.55 -7.66 9.27
CA ARG A 60 -15.35 -9.12 9.26
C ARG A 60 -13.88 -9.48 9.44
N LEU A 61 -12.98 -8.84 8.69
CA LEU A 61 -11.54 -9.11 8.75
C LEU A 61 -10.95 -8.74 10.12
N MET A 62 -11.32 -7.58 10.67
CA MET A 62 -10.87 -7.14 12.00
C MET A 62 -11.36 -8.07 13.11
N ASN A 63 -12.62 -8.55 13.03
CA ASN A 63 -13.14 -9.52 13.99
C ASN A 63 -12.43 -10.88 13.90
N ILE A 64 -12.16 -11.39 12.70
CA ILE A 64 -11.35 -12.62 12.53
C ILE A 64 -9.95 -12.42 13.14
N GLY A 65 -9.31 -11.28 12.88
CA GLY A 65 -8.00 -10.94 13.46
C GLY A 65 -8.03 -10.87 15.00
N MET A 66 -9.08 -10.28 15.59
CA MET A 66 -9.26 -10.21 17.04
C MET A 66 -9.46 -11.60 17.66
N VAL A 67 -10.25 -12.47 17.04
CA VAL A 67 -10.43 -13.86 17.49
C VAL A 67 -9.11 -14.62 17.42
N PHE A 68 -8.37 -14.48 16.31
CA PHE A 68 -7.05 -15.08 16.18
C PHE A 68 -6.08 -14.59 17.27
N CYS A 69 -6.02 -13.28 17.51
CA CYS A 69 -5.19 -12.70 18.57
C CYS A 69 -5.58 -13.21 19.97
N CYS A 70 -6.88 -13.33 20.24
CA CYS A 70 -7.39 -13.91 21.49
C CYS A 70 -6.91 -15.35 21.68
N ILE A 71 -7.01 -16.20 20.64
CA ILE A 71 -6.53 -17.58 20.67
C ILE A 71 -5.03 -17.61 20.96
N VAL A 72 -4.23 -16.78 20.29
CA VAL A 72 -2.78 -16.68 20.54
C VAL A 72 -2.50 -16.34 22.00
N VAL A 73 -3.15 -15.30 22.54
CA VAL A 73 -2.94 -14.86 23.93
C VAL A 73 -3.36 -15.94 24.93
N ILE A 74 -4.47 -16.64 24.70
CA ILE A 74 -4.90 -17.77 25.54
C ILE A 74 -3.85 -18.89 25.53
N CYS A 75 -3.31 -19.25 24.35
CA CYS A 75 -2.24 -20.23 24.24
C CYS A 75 -0.99 -19.83 25.04
N LEU A 76 -0.64 -18.54 25.06
CA LEU A 76 0.47 -18.02 25.88
C LEU A 76 0.16 -18.12 27.39
N ILE A 77 -1.05 -17.74 27.82
CA ILE A 77 -1.47 -17.79 29.24
C ILE A 77 -1.52 -19.22 29.79
N LEU A 78 -1.88 -20.20 28.96
CA LEU A 78 -1.92 -21.61 29.37
C LEU A 78 -0.53 -22.15 29.79
N GLY A 79 0.54 -21.41 29.47
CA GLY A 79 1.88 -21.70 29.94
C GLY A 79 2.62 -22.68 29.06
N LEU A 80 2.34 -22.65 27.74
CA LEU A 80 3.25 -23.24 26.76
C LEU A 80 4.65 -22.65 27.02
N GLY A 81 5.64 -23.50 27.28
CA GLY A 81 6.97 -23.06 27.72
C GLY A 81 7.64 -22.11 26.72
N TYR A 82 8.71 -21.42 27.12
CA TYR A 82 9.46 -20.50 26.23
C TYR A 82 9.85 -21.13 24.88
N SER A 83 10.15 -22.43 24.87
CA SER A 83 10.43 -23.20 23.65
C SER A 83 9.22 -23.31 22.72
N GLU A 84 8.03 -23.51 23.28
CA GLU A 84 6.80 -23.64 22.49
C GLU A 84 6.38 -22.29 21.91
N ILE A 85 6.56 -21.21 22.68
CA ILE A 85 6.27 -19.84 22.23
C ILE A 85 7.20 -19.43 21.08
N SER A 86 8.50 -19.75 21.17
CA SER A 86 9.46 -19.40 20.12
C SER A 86 9.21 -20.18 18.83
N VAL A 87 8.87 -21.47 18.91
CA VAL A 87 8.48 -22.29 17.76
C VAL A 87 7.18 -21.78 17.14
N PHE A 88 6.18 -21.48 17.96
CA PHE A 88 4.92 -20.91 17.49
C PHE A 88 5.12 -19.57 16.77
N LEU A 89 5.87 -18.65 17.37
CA LEU A 89 6.14 -17.33 16.79
C LEU A 89 6.96 -17.44 15.50
N SER A 90 7.95 -18.35 15.46
CA SER A 90 8.73 -18.65 14.26
C SER A 90 7.83 -19.17 13.13
N SER A 91 6.86 -20.03 13.43
CA SER A 91 5.91 -20.54 12.44
C SER A 91 5.03 -19.43 11.85
N ILE A 92 4.57 -18.49 12.67
CA ILE A 92 3.81 -17.32 12.20
C ILE A 92 4.67 -16.46 11.29
N PHE A 93 5.90 -16.13 11.72
CA PHE A 93 6.82 -15.34 10.90
C PHE A 93 7.14 -16.02 9.57
N ALA A 94 7.29 -17.35 9.55
CA ALA A 94 7.49 -18.10 8.31
C ALA A 94 6.29 -17.98 7.37
N VAL A 95 5.06 -18.18 7.87
CA VAL A 95 3.84 -18.10 7.06
C VAL A 95 3.60 -16.66 6.56
N VAL A 96 3.74 -15.66 7.44
CA VAL A 96 3.60 -14.24 7.06
C VAL A 96 4.68 -13.84 6.06
N GLY A 97 5.92 -14.29 6.26
CA GLY A 97 7.02 -14.04 5.33
C GLY A 97 6.74 -14.59 3.93
N ILE A 98 6.25 -15.84 3.83
CA ILE A 98 5.86 -16.46 2.56
C ILE A 98 4.68 -15.71 1.93
N ALA A 99 3.68 -15.33 2.72
CA ALA A 99 2.52 -14.58 2.21
C ALA A 99 2.92 -13.21 1.66
N LEU A 100 3.79 -12.48 2.35
CA LEU A 100 4.32 -11.20 1.89
C LEU A 100 5.23 -11.35 0.66
N PHE A 101 6.00 -12.44 0.59
CA PHE A 101 6.81 -12.75 -0.59
C PHE A 101 5.94 -13.06 -1.81
N ALA A 102 4.90 -13.87 -1.64
CA ALA A 102 3.92 -14.13 -2.70
C ALA A 102 3.24 -12.84 -3.16
N GLN A 103 2.95 -11.95 -2.21
CA GLN A 103 2.34 -10.64 -2.45
C GLN A 103 3.39 -9.52 -2.54
N TRP A 104 4.47 -9.78 -3.27
CA TRP A 104 5.65 -8.92 -3.39
C TRP A 104 5.34 -7.43 -3.64
N SER A 105 4.27 -7.13 -4.38
CA SER A 105 3.83 -5.76 -4.67
C SER A 105 3.50 -4.94 -3.42
N ILE A 106 2.92 -5.54 -2.37
CA ILE A 106 2.62 -4.83 -1.12
C ILE A 106 3.92 -4.42 -0.43
N LEU A 107 4.85 -5.36 -0.28
CA LEU A 107 6.12 -5.09 0.39
C LEU A 107 6.94 -4.06 -0.40
N SER A 108 6.94 -4.16 -1.72
CA SER A 108 7.62 -3.22 -2.63
C SER A 108 7.05 -1.79 -2.50
N ASN A 109 5.72 -1.63 -2.52
CA ASN A 109 5.10 -0.31 -2.40
C ASN A 109 5.27 0.31 -1.00
N VAL A 110 5.17 -0.47 0.08
CA VAL A 110 5.40 0.03 1.45
C VAL A 110 6.84 0.47 1.63
N THR A 111 7.81 -0.35 1.18
CA THR A 111 9.24 0.00 1.24
C THR A 111 9.53 1.25 0.41
N ALA A 112 8.96 1.33 -0.80
CA ALA A 112 9.08 2.49 -1.65
C ALA A 112 8.51 3.76 -1.01
N SER A 113 7.38 3.67 -0.30
CA SER A 113 6.80 4.80 0.43
C SER A 113 7.73 5.34 1.51
N MET A 114 8.39 4.45 2.25
CA MET A 114 9.38 4.83 3.26
C MET A 114 10.58 5.53 2.61
N ILE A 115 11.10 4.99 1.50
CA ILE A 115 12.17 5.64 0.74
C ILE A 115 11.72 7.00 0.22
N ILE A 116 10.49 7.11 -0.30
CA ILE A 116 9.97 8.36 -0.83
C ILE A 116 9.91 9.42 0.27
N PHE A 117 9.40 9.04 1.44
CA PHE A 117 9.27 9.92 2.58
C PHE A 117 10.61 10.50 3.06
N PHE A 118 11.69 9.71 3.04
CA PHE A 118 13.00 10.16 3.52
C PHE A 118 13.91 10.75 2.45
N SER A 119 13.82 10.27 1.21
CA SER A 119 14.86 10.48 0.19
C SER A 119 14.34 11.05 -1.12
N PHE A 120 13.02 11.14 -1.34
CA PHE A 120 12.50 11.72 -2.59
C PHE A 120 12.64 13.25 -2.54
N PRO A 121 13.36 13.86 -3.50
CA PRO A 121 13.60 15.31 -3.49
C PRO A 121 12.37 16.12 -3.91
N TYR A 122 11.25 15.47 -4.24
CA TYR A 122 10.03 16.10 -4.74
C TYR A 122 8.94 16.13 -3.66
N LYS A 123 8.22 17.24 -3.58
CA LYS A 123 7.19 17.49 -2.57
C LYS A 123 5.81 17.62 -3.21
N VAL A 124 4.78 17.59 -2.37
CA VAL A 124 3.42 17.95 -2.78
C VAL A 124 3.44 19.36 -3.38
N ASN A 125 2.71 19.52 -4.49
CA ASN A 125 2.66 20.68 -5.39
C ASN A 125 3.83 20.86 -6.35
N ASP A 126 4.86 20.00 -6.32
CA ASP A 126 5.87 20.03 -7.39
C ASP A 126 5.30 19.47 -8.69
N ARG A 127 5.65 20.10 -9.81
CA ARG A 127 5.37 19.60 -11.15
C ARG A 127 6.49 18.66 -11.57
N ILE A 128 6.13 17.42 -11.90
CA ILE A 128 7.09 16.40 -12.30
C ILE A 128 6.66 15.74 -13.61
N LYS A 129 7.64 15.21 -14.33
CA LYS A 129 7.49 14.34 -15.49
C LYS A 129 8.15 13.01 -15.17
N ILE A 130 7.36 11.94 -15.16
CA ILE A 130 7.86 10.58 -15.04
C ILE A 130 8.21 10.11 -16.46
N LEU A 131 9.46 9.71 -16.66
CA LEU A 131 9.93 9.24 -17.95
C LEU A 131 9.53 7.77 -18.13
N ASP A 132 8.35 7.57 -18.72
CA ASP A 132 7.85 6.26 -19.12
C ASP A 132 7.98 6.06 -20.64
N LYS A 133 8.10 4.82 -21.09
CA LYS A 133 8.29 4.48 -22.52
C LYS A 133 7.00 4.61 -23.32
N ASP A 134 5.85 4.47 -22.64
CA ASP A 134 4.56 4.26 -23.29
C ASP A 134 3.64 5.50 -23.23
N ASP A 135 3.91 6.46 -22.34
CA ASP A 135 3.17 7.73 -22.26
C ASP A 135 3.96 8.81 -21.49
N ASP A 136 3.72 10.08 -21.84
CA ASP A 136 4.31 11.22 -21.16
C ASP A 136 3.53 11.57 -19.89
N MET A 137 3.90 10.91 -18.79
CA MET A 137 3.27 11.04 -17.49
C MET A 137 3.74 12.32 -16.78
N ARG A 138 3.17 13.47 -17.19
CA ARG A 138 3.39 14.79 -16.56
C ARG A 138 2.23 15.18 -15.64
N GLY A 139 2.55 15.74 -14.49
CA GLY A 139 1.54 16.27 -13.58
C GLY A 139 2.11 16.95 -12.35
N VAL A 140 1.22 17.55 -11.57
CA VAL A 140 1.52 18.12 -10.25
C VAL A 140 1.22 17.09 -9.18
N ILE A 141 2.15 16.86 -8.24
CA ILE A 141 1.94 15.96 -7.11
C ILE A 141 0.85 16.53 -6.21
N VAL A 142 -0.28 15.83 -6.09
CA VAL A 142 -1.40 16.21 -5.21
C VAL A 142 -1.20 15.60 -3.82
N GLU A 143 -0.85 14.33 -3.77
CA GLU A 143 -0.75 13.57 -2.54
C GLU A 143 0.22 12.41 -2.72
N ILE A 144 0.95 12.07 -1.66
CA ILE A 144 1.78 10.86 -1.57
C ILE A 144 1.14 9.98 -0.49
N THR A 145 0.58 8.85 -0.90
CA THR A 145 -0.05 7.87 -0.01
C THR A 145 0.90 6.69 0.27
N LEU A 146 0.46 5.72 1.08
CA LEU A 146 1.25 4.51 1.39
C LEU A 146 1.45 3.56 0.20
N PHE A 147 0.69 3.70 -0.89
CA PHE A 147 0.80 2.80 -2.04
C PHE A 147 0.96 3.52 -3.37
N HIS A 148 0.49 4.77 -3.46
CA HIS A 148 0.49 5.52 -4.71
C HIS A 148 0.83 7.00 -4.48
N VAL A 149 1.47 7.60 -5.49
CA VAL A 149 1.55 9.04 -5.69
C VAL A 149 0.39 9.45 -6.60
N ILE A 150 -0.41 10.42 -6.16
CA ILE A 150 -1.50 10.97 -6.97
C ILE A 150 -1.00 12.22 -7.67
N LEU A 151 -1.08 12.21 -9.00
CA LEU A 151 -0.70 13.30 -9.88
C LEU A 151 -1.94 13.92 -10.51
N ARG A 152 -1.97 15.26 -10.60
CA ARG A 152 -2.96 16.00 -11.39
C ARG A 152 -2.34 16.42 -12.71
N ARG A 153 -2.89 15.94 -13.81
CA ARG A 153 -2.49 16.31 -15.16
C ARG A 153 -3.04 17.68 -15.57
N ALA A 154 -2.53 18.20 -16.69
CA ALA A 154 -2.99 19.46 -17.27
C ALA A 154 -4.44 19.40 -17.79
N ASP A 155 -4.92 18.22 -18.18
CA ASP A 155 -6.31 17.97 -18.58
C ASP A 155 -7.30 17.96 -17.38
N GLY A 156 -6.78 18.10 -16.15
CA GLY A 156 -7.56 18.07 -14.92
C GLY A 156 -7.79 16.67 -14.34
N ASN A 157 -7.38 15.61 -15.05
CA ASN A 157 -7.51 14.23 -14.59
C ASN A 157 -6.51 13.90 -13.48
N LEU A 158 -6.91 12.98 -12.59
CA LEU A 158 -6.05 12.43 -11.55
C LEU A 158 -5.50 11.07 -11.98
N ILE A 159 -4.19 10.90 -11.86
CA ILE A 159 -3.49 9.64 -12.10
C ILE A 159 -2.94 9.14 -10.77
N SER A 160 -3.15 7.86 -10.48
CA SER A 160 -2.52 7.18 -9.34
C SER A 160 -1.35 6.34 -9.83
N TYR A 161 -0.13 6.69 -9.42
CA TYR A 161 1.09 6.00 -9.83
C TYR A 161 1.67 5.20 -8.65
N PRO A 162 1.91 3.88 -8.77
CA PRO A 162 2.45 3.08 -7.67
C PRO A 162 3.80 3.59 -7.17
N ASN A 163 3.98 3.63 -5.86
CA ASN A 163 5.22 4.11 -5.23
C ASN A 163 6.43 3.25 -5.63
N SER A 164 6.25 1.94 -5.79
CA SER A 164 7.35 1.08 -6.26
C SER A 164 7.81 1.42 -7.67
N LEU A 165 6.89 1.81 -8.56
CA LEU A 165 7.21 2.15 -9.95
C LEU A 165 7.86 3.53 -10.05
N ILE A 166 7.43 4.51 -9.24
CA ILE A 166 7.98 5.87 -9.33
C ILE A 166 9.48 5.90 -9.00
N LEU A 167 9.92 5.04 -8.08
CA LEU A 167 11.34 4.92 -7.72
C LEU A 167 12.17 4.17 -8.76
N GLN A 168 11.53 3.37 -9.62
CA GLN A 168 12.21 2.62 -10.69
C GLN A 168 12.37 3.43 -11.97
N LYS A 169 11.67 4.57 -12.09
CA LYS A 169 11.65 5.43 -13.28
C LYS A 169 12.47 6.69 -13.03
N ALA A 170 13.00 7.26 -14.11
CA ALA A 170 13.57 8.60 -14.03
C ALA A 170 12.43 9.62 -13.85
N VAL A 171 12.59 10.54 -12.90
CA VAL A 171 11.63 11.61 -12.63
C VAL A 171 12.36 12.94 -12.84
N VAL A 172 11.75 13.82 -13.64
CA VAL A 172 12.26 15.16 -13.92
C VAL A 172 11.36 16.17 -13.23
N ARG A 173 11.95 17.10 -12.47
CA ARG A 173 11.22 18.25 -11.93
C ARG A 173 11.10 19.32 -13.00
N LEU A 174 9.90 19.85 -13.18
CA LEU A 174 9.60 20.91 -14.14
C LEU A 174 9.49 22.23 -13.39
N ASP A 175 10.63 22.94 -13.24
CA ASP A 175 10.73 24.18 -12.48
C ASP A 175 10.30 25.44 -13.29
N HIS A 176 10.25 25.35 -14.62
CA HIS A 176 10.00 26.49 -15.51
C HIS A 176 9.02 26.15 -16.66
N PRO A 177 7.71 26.47 -16.53
CA PRO A 177 6.73 26.21 -17.58
C PRO A 177 6.99 26.98 -18.89
N GLU A 178 7.78 28.04 -18.86
CA GLU A 178 8.17 28.78 -20.07
C GLU A 178 9.21 28.03 -20.91
N ILE A 179 10.17 27.34 -20.27
CA ILE A 179 11.18 26.54 -20.99
C ILE A 179 10.52 25.33 -21.66
N GLU A 180 9.50 24.75 -21.04
CA GLU A 180 8.69 23.66 -21.62
C GLU A 180 7.96 24.11 -22.89
N LYS A 181 7.27 25.26 -22.85
CA LYS A 181 6.62 25.84 -24.04
C LYS A 181 7.62 26.14 -25.15
N ILE A 182 8.82 26.64 -24.81
CA ILE A 182 9.87 26.92 -25.79
C ILE A 182 10.37 25.62 -26.42
N ALA A 183 10.59 24.56 -25.62
CA ALA A 183 11.04 23.26 -26.11
C ALA A 183 9.99 22.57 -26.99
N GLU A 184 8.71 22.57 -26.58
CA GLU A 184 7.61 21.98 -27.37
C GLU A 184 7.43 22.71 -28.70
N ASN A 185 7.43 24.05 -28.69
CA ASN A 185 7.35 24.85 -29.91
C ASN A 185 8.58 24.62 -30.82
N ALA A 186 9.77 24.39 -30.26
CA ALA A 186 10.98 24.11 -31.03
C ALA A 186 10.90 22.73 -31.71
N GLU A 187 10.49 21.68 -30.99
CA GLU A 187 10.30 20.34 -31.54
C GLU A 187 9.21 20.30 -32.63
N GLU A 188 8.09 21.00 -32.43
CA GLU A 188 7.03 21.11 -33.44
C GLU A 188 7.52 21.81 -34.71
N ASN A 189 8.27 22.91 -34.56
CA ASN A 189 8.86 23.63 -35.68
C ASN A 189 9.90 22.79 -36.45
N GLU A 190 10.68 21.94 -35.77
CA GLU A 190 11.60 21.02 -36.43
C GLU A 190 10.86 19.92 -37.20
N ARG A 191 9.82 19.32 -36.62
CA ARG A 191 8.98 18.32 -37.32
C ARG A 191 8.34 18.90 -38.58
N LEU A 192 7.78 20.11 -38.48
CA LEU A 192 7.17 20.80 -39.61
C LEU A 192 8.20 21.11 -40.70
N LYS A 193 9.43 21.49 -40.35
CA LYS A 193 10.52 21.70 -41.32
C LYS A 193 10.93 20.41 -42.03
N VAL A 194 11.05 19.30 -41.31
CA VAL A 194 11.40 17.98 -41.88
C VAL A 194 10.29 17.50 -42.82
N GLU A 195 9.02 17.67 -42.44
CA GLU A 195 7.86 17.34 -43.27
C GLU A 195 7.83 18.19 -44.55
N GLN A 196 8.08 19.50 -44.45
CA GLN A 196 8.15 20.40 -45.60
C GLN A 196 9.33 20.08 -46.53
N MET A 197 10.51 19.71 -45.99
CA MET A 197 11.65 19.24 -46.79
C MET A 197 11.35 17.92 -47.51
N SER A 198 10.68 16.98 -46.84
CA SER A 198 10.28 15.71 -47.45
C SER A 198 9.26 15.89 -48.58
N LEU A 199 8.36 16.86 -48.46
CA LEU A 199 7.38 17.20 -49.51
C LEU A 199 8.01 17.94 -50.70
N ALA A 200 9.08 18.70 -50.47
CA ALA A 200 9.81 19.41 -51.51
C ALA A 200 10.73 18.49 -52.36
N ASP A 201 11.18 17.37 -51.79
CA ASP A 201 12.09 16.40 -52.43
C ASP A 201 11.36 15.26 -53.17
N ASN A 202 10.03 15.33 -53.31
CA ASN A 202 9.25 14.41 -54.15
C ASN A 202 9.02 15.05 -55.53
N PRO A 203 9.88 14.79 -56.54
CA PRO A 203 9.66 15.30 -57.88
C PRO A 203 8.44 14.59 -58.45
N ASN A 204 7.29 15.27 -58.41
CA ASN A 204 6.04 14.78 -58.97
C ASN A 204 6.26 14.36 -60.44
N PRO A 205 6.24 13.05 -60.78
CA PRO A 205 6.61 12.57 -62.12
C PRO A 205 5.58 12.95 -63.20
N ARG A 206 4.52 13.68 -62.83
CA ARG A 206 3.50 14.19 -63.74
C ARG A 206 3.87 15.51 -64.43
N LYS A 207 4.84 16.28 -63.91
CA LYS A 207 5.25 17.56 -64.54
C LYS A 207 6.31 17.43 -65.64
N LEU A 208 7.03 16.30 -65.71
CA LEU A 208 8.06 16.05 -66.74
C LEU A 208 7.49 15.57 -68.09
N ARG A 209 6.23 15.09 -68.13
CA ARG A 209 5.56 14.63 -69.37
C ARG A 209 4.80 15.71 -70.14
N GLN A 210 4.87 16.96 -69.71
CA GLN A 210 4.25 18.10 -70.40
C GLN A 210 5.26 19.03 -71.08
N GLN A 211 6.53 18.62 -71.17
CA GLN A 211 7.60 19.39 -71.82
C GLN A 211 8.30 18.66 -72.97
N GLU A 212 7.75 17.53 -73.43
CA GLU A 212 8.16 16.88 -74.70
C GLU A 212 7.09 17.08 -75.79
#